data_AF-A0A174HQW7-F1
#
_entry.id   AF-A0A174HQW7-F1
#
_cell.length_a   1.000
_cell.length_b   1.000
_cell.length_c   1.000
_cell.angle_alpha   90.00
_cell.angle_beta   90.00
_cell.angle_gamma   90.00
#
_symmetry.space_group_name_H-M   'P 1'
#
loop_
_entity.id
_entity.type
_entity.pdbx_description
1 polymer ?
#
loop_
_entity_poly.entity_id
_entity_poly.type
_entity_poly.pdbx_seq_one_letter_code
_entity_poly.pdbx_strand_id
1 'polypeptide(L)'
;MIADNEEIEFVYGKVKRKPALQQLHEELEQCEKRLMEYKECFEIMGKNRNSYSKTDLEATFMRMKEDHMLNGQLKPAYNVQIAVENYYIVHGYVSSDRTDYNTLIPVLEKHKTAFGSILEEVTADSGYCSEKNLLYLKRNEISSYIKLQDHEKRKTRAYSEDISKYYNMRTGIFEDEQFYICHDGRELRHLRTESKEQDGIYTDL
;
A
#
# COMPACT_ATOMS: atom_id res chain seq x y z
N MET A 1 -10.70 -39.43 -20.40
CA MET A 1 -11.24 -39.50 -21.77
C MET A 1 -10.25 -38.92 -22.81
N ILE A 2 -8.99 -39.37 -22.75
CA ILE A 2 -7.94 -39.20 -23.80
C ILE A 2 -7.19 -40.53 -23.91
N ALA A 3 -6.92 -41.20 -22.77
CA ALA A 3 -6.29 -42.52 -22.71
C ALA A 3 -7.04 -43.63 -23.46
N ASP A 4 -8.38 -43.59 -23.50
CA ASP A 4 -9.20 -44.64 -24.15
C ASP A 4 -9.15 -44.58 -25.69
N ASN A 5 -8.77 -43.44 -26.28
CA ASN A 5 -8.74 -43.27 -27.74
C ASN A 5 -7.38 -43.63 -28.38
N GLU A 6 -6.32 -43.80 -27.59
CA GLU A 6 -4.96 -44.08 -28.10
C GLU A 6 -4.36 -45.42 -27.62
N GLU A 7 -5.14 -46.30 -26.97
CA GLU A 7 -4.67 -47.59 -26.41
C GLU A 7 -3.47 -47.46 -25.45
N ILE A 8 -3.39 -46.38 -24.67
CA ILE A 8 -2.26 -46.13 -23.76
C ILE A 8 -2.60 -46.59 -22.35
N GLU A 9 -1.99 -47.70 -21.92
CA GLU A 9 -2.05 -48.14 -20.52
C GLU A 9 -1.21 -47.23 -19.61
N PHE A 10 -1.88 -46.58 -18.65
CA PHE A 10 -1.20 -45.81 -17.63
C PHE A 10 -0.48 -46.77 -16.67
N VAL A 11 0.80 -46.53 -16.44
CA VAL A 11 1.62 -47.34 -15.53
C VAL A 11 1.80 -46.63 -14.19
N TYR A 12 1.65 -47.39 -13.10
CA TYR A 12 1.76 -46.90 -11.73
C TYR A 12 2.90 -47.65 -10.99
N GLY A 13 3.58 -46.95 -10.07
CA GLY A 13 4.68 -47.51 -9.26
C GLY A 13 6.06 -46.87 -9.55
N LYS A 14 7.00 -47.03 -8.61
CA LYS A 14 8.32 -46.35 -8.63
C LYS A 14 9.33 -46.89 -9.65
N VAL A 15 9.12 -48.10 -10.17
CA VAL A 15 10.12 -48.84 -10.98
C VAL A 15 9.83 -48.76 -12.49
N LYS A 16 8.59 -48.47 -12.89
CA LYS A 16 8.19 -48.43 -14.31
C LYS A 16 8.29 -47.00 -14.86
N ARG A 17 8.95 -46.85 -16.02
CA ARG A 17 9.02 -45.56 -16.73
C ARG A 17 7.67 -45.26 -17.36
N LYS A 18 7.08 -44.11 -17.00
CA LYS A 18 5.81 -43.63 -17.57
C LYS A 18 5.98 -43.27 -19.05
N PRO A 19 5.03 -43.62 -19.93
CA PRO A 19 4.98 -43.12 -21.31
C PRO A 19 4.96 -41.58 -21.34
N ALA A 20 5.52 -40.98 -22.39
CA ALA A 20 5.59 -39.53 -22.53
C ALA A 20 4.21 -38.85 -22.47
N LEU A 21 3.18 -39.49 -23.03
CA LEU A 21 1.80 -39.00 -23.00
C LEU A 21 1.18 -39.04 -21.60
N GLN A 22 1.47 -40.08 -20.80
CA GLN A 22 1.07 -40.11 -19.39
C GLN A 22 1.78 -39.01 -18.59
N GLN A 23 3.08 -38.78 -18.83
CA GLN A 23 3.82 -37.69 -18.16
C GLN A 23 3.23 -36.33 -18.50
N LEU A 24 2.96 -36.06 -19.78
CA LEU A 24 2.34 -34.82 -20.23
C LEU A 24 0.93 -34.64 -19.62
N HIS A 25 0.14 -35.70 -19.55
CA HIS A 25 -1.18 -35.66 -18.93
C HIS A 25 -1.11 -35.34 -17.44
N GLU A 26 -0.26 -36.02 -16.68
CA GLU A 26 -0.07 -35.75 -15.25
C GLU A 26 0.52 -34.35 -14.99
N GLU A 27 1.41 -33.85 -15.86
CA GLU A 27 1.92 -32.48 -15.79
C GLU A 27 0.80 -31.46 -16.04
N LEU A 28 -0.07 -31.70 -17.02
CA LEU A 28 -1.23 -30.84 -17.29
C LEU A 28 -2.21 -30.84 -16.12
N GLU A 29 -2.52 -32.00 -15.54
CA GLU A 29 -3.36 -32.10 -14.34
C GLU A 29 -2.75 -31.35 -13.14
N GLN A 30 -1.42 -31.46 -12.94
CA GLN A 30 -0.73 -30.71 -11.89
C GLN A 30 -0.75 -29.20 -12.13
N CYS A 31 -0.58 -28.77 -13.38
CA CYS A 31 -0.68 -27.36 -13.76
C CYS A 31 -2.10 -26.82 -13.55
N GLU A 32 -3.12 -27.59 -13.94
CA GLU A 32 -4.53 -27.23 -13.71
C GLU A 32 -4.82 -27.09 -12.21
N LYS A 33 -4.39 -28.06 -11.40
CA LYS A 33 -4.55 -28.00 -9.95
C LYS A 33 -3.90 -26.75 -9.35
N ARG A 34 -2.64 -26.46 -9.71
CA ARG A 34 -1.93 -25.25 -9.24
C ARG A 34 -2.63 -23.97 -9.69
N LEU A 35 -3.14 -23.93 -10.92
CA LEU A 35 -3.86 -22.76 -11.43
C LEU A 35 -5.12 -22.50 -10.61
N MET A 36 -5.87 -23.55 -10.28
CA MET A 36 -7.05 -23.47 -9.43
C MET A 36 -6.71 -23.02 -8.00
N GLU A 37 -5.64 -23.55 -7.40
CA GLU A 37 -5.15 -23.12 -6.09
C GLU A 37 -4.77 -21.63 -6.09
N TYR A 38 -4.07 -21.15 -7.13
CA TYR A 38 -3.73 -19.73 -7.24
C TYR A 38 -4.95 -18.85 -7.40
N LYS A 39 -5.93 -19.28 -8.21
CA LYS A 39 -7.19 -18.56 -8.37
C LYS A 39 -7.88 -18.37 -7.03
N GLU A 40 -8.02 -19.43 -6.24
CA GLU A 40 -8.58 -19.37 -4.89
C GLU A 40 -7.77 -18.44 -3.98
N CYS A 41 -6.44 -18.52 -4.03
CA CYS A 41 -5.58 -17.61 -3.27
C CYS A 41 -5.80 -16.13 -3.63
N PHE A 42 -5.96 -15.80 -4.92
CA PHE A 42 -6.22 -14.44 -5.37
C PHE A 42 -7.61 -13.96 -4.97
N GLU A 43 -8.62 -14.83 -5.02
CA GLU A 43 -9.98 -14.53 -4.57
C GLU A 43 -10.01 -14.21 -3.07
N ILE A 44 -9.35 -15.04 -2.24
CA ILE A 44 -9.24 -14.82 -0.79
C ILE A 44 -8.43 -13.56 -0.46
N MET A 45 -7.32 -13.34 -1.16
CA MET A 45 -6.47 -12.18 -0.93
C MET A 45 -7.19 -10.87 -1.29
N GLY A 46 -8.02 -10.88 -2.33
CA GLY A 46 -8.72 -9.70 -2.81
C GLY A 46 -7.78 -8.66 -3.46
N LYS A 47 -8.31 -7.48 -3.75
CA LYS A 47 -7.57 -6.43 -4.49
C LYS A 47 -6.76 -5.47 -3.60
N ASN A 48 -7.09 -5.41 -2.31
CA ASN A 48 -6.63 -4.34 -1.43
C ASN A 48 -5.39 -4.73 -0.60
N ARG A 49 -4.88 -5.97 -0.74
CA ARG A 49 -3.74 -6.47 0.04
C ARG A 49 -2.91 -7.48 -0.76
N ASN A 50 -1.66 -7.66 -0.33
CA ASN A 50 -0.66 -8.48 -1.02
C ASN A 50 -0.33 -9.79 -0.28
N SER A 51 -0.99 -10.10 0.84
CA SER A 51 -0.77 -11.33 1.60
C SER A 51 -1.91 -11.54 2.59
N TYR A 52 -2.14 -12.78 3.02
CA TYR A 52 -3.08 -13.14 4.09
C TYR A 52 -2.55 -14.36 4.86
N SER A 53 -2.93 -14.53 6.14
CA SER A 53 -2.59 -15.74 6.89
C SER A 53 -3.45 -16.92 6.46
N LYS A 54 -2.87 -18.14 6.40
CA LYS A 54 -3.63 -19.36 6.09
C LYS A 54 -4.65 -19.73 7.17
N THR A 55 -4.41 -19.35 8.42
CA THR A 55 -5.28 -19.67 9.56
C THR A 55 -6.26 -18.56 9.90
N ASP A 56 -5.89 -17.32 9.60
CA ASP A 56 -6.72 -16.13 9.80
C ASP A 56 -6.69 -15.32 8.50
N LEU A 57 -7.69 -15.53 7.66
CA LEU A 57 -7.74 -14.95 6.33
C LEU A 57 -7.80 -13.42 6.37
N GLU A 58 -8.12 -12.77 7.48
CA GLU A 58 -8.18 -11.30 7.60
C GLU A 58 -6.82 -10.69 7.99
N ALA A 59 -5.95 -11.45 8.65
CA ALA A 59 -4.62 -11.00 9.07
C ALA A 59 -3.64 -10.90 7.90
N THR A 60 -2.82 -9.85 7.89
CA THR A 60 -1.81 -9.61 6.85
C THR A 60 -0.41 -9.83 7.42
N PHE A 61 0.51 -10.33 6.60
CA PHE A 61 1.91 -10.50 7.03
C PHE A 61 2.59 -9.13 7.15
N MET A 62 3.03 -8.79 8.36
CA MET A 62 3.63 -7.51 8.72
C MET A 62 5.01 -7.73 9.37
N ARG A 63 5.87 -6.70 9.28
CA ARG A 63 7.14 -6.71 10.00
C ARG A 63 6.86 -6.28 11.44
N MET A 64 7.17 -7.16 12.38
CA MET A 64 6.97 -6.88 13.80
C MET A 64 8.14 -6.08 14.38
N LYS A 65 7.88 -5.29 15.43
CA LYS A 65 8.94 -4.60 16.19
C LYS A 65 9.88 -5.59 16.88
N GLU A 66 9.34 -6.76 17.26
CA GLU A 66 10.07 -7.91 17.81
C GLU A 66 10.82 -8.68 16.71
N ASP A 67 11.59 -7.99 15.87
CA ASP A 67 12.54 -8.60 14.94
C ASP A 67 13.89 -8.80 15.65
N HIS A 68 13.85 -9.47 16.81
CA HIS A 68 15.03 -9.67 17.67
C HIS A 68 16.18 -10.39 16.94
N MET A 69 15.84 -11.21 15.94
CA MET A 69 16.79 -11.98 15.14
C MET A 69 17.24 -11.26 13.87
N LEU A 70 16.70 -10.05 13.58
CA LEU A 70 16.93 -9.27 12.34
C LEU A 70 16.76 -10.09 11.06
N ASN A 71 15.99 -11.17 11.11
CA ASN A 71 15.81 -12.07 9.98
C ASN A 71 14.70 -11.58 9.03
N GLY A 72 14.03 -10.48 9.39
CA GLY A 72 12.99 -9.86 8.56
C GLY A 72 11.75 -10.74 8.43
N GLN A 73 11.56 -11.70 9.33
CA GLN A 73 10.42 -12.61 9.25
C GLN A 73 9.11 -11.85 9.49
N LEU A 74 8.24 -11.87 8.49
CA LEU A 74 6.90 -11.32 8.61
C LEU A 74 6.03 -12.27 9.43
N LYS A 75 5.19 -11.71 10.29
CA LYS A 75 4.18 -12.46 11.06
C LYS A 75 2.78 -11.95 10.69
N PRO A 76 1.78 -12.82 10.66
CA PRO A 76 0.41 -12.38 10.45
C PRO A 76 -0.03 -11.54 11.64
N ALA A 77 -0.50 -10.32 11.37
CA ALA A 77 -0.88 -9.35 12.38
C ALA A 77 -1.93 -8.37 11.84
N TYR A 78 -2.43 -7.55 12.75
CA TYR A 78 -3.24 -6.38 12.47
C TYR A 78 -2.51 -5.13 12.95
N ASN A 79 -2.74 -4.03 12.25
CA ASN A 79 -2.32 -2.71 12.66
C ASN A 79 -3.45 -2.05 13.46
N VAL A 80 -3.26 -1.91 14.77
CA VAL A 80 -4.25 -1.37 15.70
C VAL A 80 -3.93 0.08 15.99
N GLN A 81 -4.90 0.96 15.73
CA GLN A 81 -4.85 2.38 16.06
C GLN A 81 -5.79 2.70 17.22
N ILE A 82 -5.37 3.68 18.01
CA ILE A 82 -6.16 4.25 19.09
C ILE A 82 -6.21 5.77 18.94
N ALA A 83 -7.38 6.36 19.17
CA ALA A 83 -7.55 7.79 19.32
C ALA A 83 -7.79 8.11 20.79
N VAL A 84 -7.08 9.12 21.27
CA VAL A 84 -7.10 9.55 22.67
C VAL A 84 -7.47 11.01 22.74
N GLU A 85 -8.40 11.35 23.62
CA GLU A 85 -8.81 12.71 23.91
C GLU A 85 -8.92 12.88 25.43
N ASN A 86 -8.36 13.95 25.99
CA ASN A 86 -8.42 14.24 27.42
C ASN A 86 -8.04 13.05 28.33
N TYR A 87 -6.99 12.31 27.95
CA TYR A 87 -6.50 11.09 28.62
C TYR A 87 -7.40 9.84 28.52
N TYR A 88 -8.49 9.91 27.76
CA TYR A 88 -9.38 8.77 27.52
C TYR A 88 -9.21 8.23 26.10
N ILE A 89 -9.23 6.90 25.96
CA ILE A 89 -9.34 6.26 24.65
C ILE A 89 -10.78 6.44 24.17
N VAL A 90 -10.97 7.24 23.13
CA VAL A 90 -12.30 7.52 22.54
C VAL A 90 -12.61 6.58 21.39
N HIS A 91 -11.59 6.14 20.64
CA HIS A 91 -11.76 5.19 19.54
C HIS A 91 -10.61 4.18 19.45
N GLY A 92 -10.94 2.99 18.97
CA GLY A 92 -9.99 2.03 18.41
C GLY A 92 -10.36 1.69 16.97
N TYR A 93 -9.36 1.41 16.15
CA TYR A 93 -9.50 0.96 14.78
C TYR A 93 -8.48 -0.15 14.48
N VAL A 94 -8.94 -1.26 13.92
CA VAL A 94 -8.11 -2.41 13.58
C VAL A 94 -8.06 -2.51 12.07
N SER A 95 -6.86 -2.42 11.50
CA SER A 95 -6.64 -2.52 10.06
C SER A 95 -5.74 -3.70 9.71
N SER A 96 -5.99 -4.29 8.55
CA SER A 96 -5.07 -5.26 7.93
C SER A 96 -3.98 -4.57 7.09
N ASP A 97 -4.02 -3.23 6.99
CA ASP A 97 -3.00 -2.45 6.29
C ASP A 97 -1.67 -2.44 7.06
N ARG A 98 -0.58 -2.59 6.31
CA ARG A 98 0.78 -2.59 6.90
C ARG A 98 1.27 -1.21 7.30
N THR A 99 0.66 -0.15 6.79
CA THR A 99 1.04 1.25 7.01
C THR A 99 -0.14 2.04 7.57
N ASP A 100 0.17 3.15 8.24
CA ASP A 100 -0.85 3.96 8.90
C ASP A 100 -1.60 4.90 7.93
N TYR A 101 -1.14 5.00 6.68
CA TYR A 101 -1.66 5.94 5.68
C TYR A 101 -3.16 5.90 5.47
N ASN A 102 -3.77 4.72 5.50
CA ASN A 102 -5.20 4.55 5.24
C ASN A 102 -6.04 4.52 6.52
N THR A 103 -5.42 4.68 7.70
CA THR A 103 -6.08 4.44 8.99
C THR A 103 -6.60 5.70 9.67
N LEU A 104 -6.07 6.89 9.33
CA LEU A 104 -6.51 8.16 9.92
C LEU A 104 -7.97 8.47 9.60
N ILE A 105 -8.31 8.54 8.31
CA ILE A 105 -9.65 8.92 7.85
C ILE A 105 -10.75 8.03 8.46
N PRO A 106 -10.62 6.68 8.49
CA PRO A 106 -11.57 5.82 9.19
C PRO A 106 -11.79 6.20 10.66
N VAL A 107 -10.73 6.57 11.38
CA VAL A 107 -10.83 6.98 12.79
C VAL A 107 -11.56 8.32 12.93
N LEU A 108 -11.28 9.29 12.06
CA LEU A 108 -11.94 10.60 12.08
C LEU A 108 -13.42 10.53 11.67
N GLU A 109 -13.76 9.71 10.68
CA GLU A 109 -15.16 9.45 10.30
C GLU A 109 -15.93 8.73 11.41
N LYS A 110 -15.28 7.80 12.11
CA LYS A 110 -15.86 7.15 13.29
C LYS A 110 -16.13 8.16 14.40
N HIS A 111 -15.21 9.11 14.64
CA HIS A 111 -15.39 10.20 15.59
C HIS A 111 -16.56 11.10 15.21
N LYS A 112 -16.59 11.57 13.96
CA LYS A 112 -17.68 12.38 13.42
C LYS A 112 -19.04 11.69 13.58
N THR A 113 -19.10 10.40 13.31
CA THR A 113 -20.34 9.61 13.45
C THR A 113 -20.76 9.46 14.92
N ALA A 114 -19.81 9.24 15.81
CA ALA A 114 -20.08 8.98 17.24
C ALA A 114 -20.52 10.24 18.00
N PHE A 115 -19.88 11.38 17.72
CA PHE A 115 -20.13 12.64 18.45
C PHE A 115 -21.01 13.63 17.68
N GLY A 116 -21.26 13.39 16.39
CA GLY A 116 -22.05 14.28 15.54
C GLY A 116 -21.32 15.57 15.16
N SER A 117 -20.04 15.72 15.51
CA SER A 117 -19.21 16.88 15.23
C SER A 117 -17.87 16.48 14.61
N ILE A 118 -17.36 17.33 13.73
CA ILE A 118 -15.99 17.25 13.24
C ILE A 118 -15.07 17.77 14.35
N LEU A 119 -13.93 17.11 14.55
CA LEU A 119 -12.90 17.56 15.48
C LEU A 119 -12.20 18.83 14.97
N GLU A 120 -11.81 19.71 15.90
CA GLU A 120 -11.12 20.96 15.55
C GLU A 120 -9.65 20.71 15.20
N GLU A 121 -9.00 19.79 15.92
CA GLU A 121 -7.58 19.51 15.78
C GLU A 121 -7.22 18.03 15.93
N VAL A 122 -6.16 17.62 15.24
CA VAL A 122 -5.59 16.27 15.33
C VAL A 122 -4.07 16.32 15.42
N THR A 123 -3.51 15.50 16.32
CA THR A 123 -2.06 15.27 16.40
C THR A 123 -1.79 13.81 16.07
N ALA A 124 -0.85 13.56 15.16
CA ALA A 124 -0.46 12.22 14.77
C ALA A 124 1.03 12.16 14.37
N ASP A 125 1.60 10.96 14.34
CA ASP A 125 2.98 10.77 13.91
C ASP A 125 3.15 10.90 12.38
N SER A 126 4.40 10.85 11.92
CA SER A 126 4.71 10.96 10.50
C SER A 126 4.22 9.78 9.64
N GLY A 127 3.87 8.64 10.25
CA GLY A 127 3.26 7.51 9.56
C GLY A 127 1.90 7.86 8.95
N TYR A 128 1.21 8.86 9.49
CA TYR A 128 -0.06 9.36 8.97
C TYR A 128 0.07 10.45 7.91
N CYS A 129 1.30 10.89 7.60
CA CYS A 129 1.58 11.95 6.64
C CYS A 129 1.44 11.47 5.18
N SER A 130 0.21 11.22 4.74
CA SER A 130 -0.13 10.96 3.33
C SER A 130 -0.86 12.15 2.72
N GLU A 131 -0.70 12.37 1.42
CA GLU A 131 -1.44 13.42 0.70
C GLU A 131 -2.94 13.26 0.86
N LYS A 132 -3.44 12.02 0.74
CA LYS A 132 -4.83 11.63 1.01
C LYS A 132 -5.33 12.13 2.37
N ASN A 133 -4.56 11.92 3.43
CA ASN A 133 -4.91 12.38 4.78
C ASN A 133 -4.86 13.90 4.90
N LEU A 134 -3.79 14.54 4.39
CA LEU A 134 -3.63 15.99 4.48
C LEU A 134 -4.71 16.75 3.70
N LEU A 135 -5.10 16.26 2.52
CA LEU A 135 -6.21 16.81 1.73
C LEU A 135 -7.54 16.64 2.46
N TYR A 136 -7.79 15.48 3.06
CA TYR A 136 -9.00 15.26 3.85
C TYR A 136 -9.09 16.22 5.05
N LEU A 137 -7.99 16.39 5.80
CA LEU A 137 -7.93 17.31 6.94
C LEU A 137 -8.17 18.76 6.49
N LYS A 138 -7.52 19.18 5.40
CA LYS A 138 -7.69 20.52 4.83
C LYS A 138 -9.13 20.79 4.38
N ARG A 139 -9.77 19.83 3.71
CA ARG A 139 -11.15 19.96 3.22
C ARG A 139 -12.19 20.03 4.33
N ASN A 140 -11.92 19.40 5.47
CA ASN A 140 -12.78 19.42 6.65
C ASN A 140 -12.39 20.50 7.66
N GLU A 141 -11.46 21.40 7.29
CA GLU A 141 -10.98 22.50 8.15
C GLU A 141 -10.41 22.04 9.51
N ILE A 142 -9.83 20.83 9.53
CA ILE A 142 -9.23 20.24 10.74
C ILE A 142 -7.77 20.69 10.83
N SER A 143 -7.41 21.34 11.93
CA SER A 143 -6.02 21.71 12.22
C SER A 143 -5.20 20.45 12.49
N SER A 144 -4.13 20.22 11.74
CA SER A 144 -3.34 19.00 11.87
C SER A 144 -1.88 19.27 12.25
N TYR A 145 -1.42 18.56 13.27
CA TYR A 145 -0.05 18.60 13.77
C TYR A 145 0.63 17.27 13.45
N ILE A 146 0.99 17.10 12.19
CA ILE A 146 1.60 15.87 11.66
C ILE A 146 2.99 16.18 11.13
N LYS A 147 4.01 15.51 11.66
CA LYS A 147 5.40 15.68 11.20
C LYS A 147 5.57 15.09 9.81
N LEU A 148 6.22 15.81 8.90
CA LEU A 148 6.60 15.26 7.59
C LEU A 148 7.61 14.10 7.74
N GLN A 149 7.43 13.02 6.98
CA GLN A 149 8.32 11.85 7.05
C GLN A 149 9.78 12.17 6.73
N ASP A 150 9.99 13.08 5.79
CA ASP A 150 11.29 13.49 5.31
C ASP A 150 11.86 14.67 6.11
N HIS A 151 11.21 15.11 7.19
CA HIS A 151 11.62 16.28 7.98
C HIS A 151 13.09 16.23 8.43
N GLU A 152 13.57 15.08 8.92
CA GLU A 152 14.99 14.95 9.31
C GLU A 152 15.92 14.93 8.10
N LYS A 153 15.50 14.29 6.99
CA LYS A 153 16.29 14.25 5.74
C LYS A 153 16.42 15.65 5.14
N ARG A 154 15.36 16.46 5.20
CA ARG A 154 15.32 17.85 4.71
C ARG A 154 16.37 18.76 5.33
N LYS A 155 16.83 18.46 6.55
CA LYS A 155 17.88 19.24 7.23
C LYS A 155 19.28 18.98 6.67
N THR A 156 19.46 17.94 5.87
CA THR A 156 20.79 17.54 5.38
C THR A 156 21.15 18.29 4.11
N ARG A 157 22.43 18.65 3.96
CA ARG A 157 22.95 19.30 2.75
C ARG A 157 22.71 18.45 1.49
N ALA A 158 22.85 17.13 1.60
CA ALA A 158 22.60 16.20 0.51
C ALA A 158 21.16 16.30 -0.01
N TYR A 159 20.18 16.53 0.87
CA TYR A 159 18.79 16.71 0.46
C TYR A 159 18.54 18.06 -0.21
N SER A 160 19.14 19.14 0.29
CA SER A 160 18.97 20.49 -0.30
C SER A 160 19.68 20.65 -1.63
N GLU A 161 20.78 19.91 -1.85
CA GLU A 161 21.56 19.93 -3.10
C GLU A 161 21.11 18.85 -4.10
N ASP A 162 20.12 18.03 -3.75
CA ASP A 162 19.61 16.98 -4.64
C ASP A 162 18.89 17.59 -5.84
N ILE A 163 19.52 17.45 -7.02
CA ILE A 163 19.09 18.01 -8.30
C ILE A 163 17.84 17.31 -8.87
N SER A 164 17.48 16.13 -8.37
CA SER A 164 16.31 15.38 -8.85
C SER A 164 14.99 15.98 -8.34
N LYS A 165 15.05 16.90 -7.37
CA LYS A 165 13.90 17.46 -6.69
C LYS A 165 13.55 18.82 -7.26
N TYR A 166 12.35 18.93 -7.82
CA TYR A 166 11.90 20.17 -8.48
C TYR A 166 11.88 21.39 -7.54
N TYR A 167 11.56 21.21 -6.25
CA TYR A 167 11.57 22.31 -5.27
C TYR A 167 12.98 22.78 -4.86
N ASN A 168 14.04 22.06 -5.23
CA ASN A 168 15.42 22.53 -5.09
C ASN A 168 15.90 23.30 -6.33
N MET A 169 15.11 23.32 -7.41
CA MET A 169 15.45 24.03 -8.64
C MET A 169 15.29 25.54 -8.46
N ARG A 170 16.06 26.32 -9.22
CA ARG A 170 15.84 27.78 -9.27
C ARG A 170 14.53 28.05 -9.99
N THR A 171 13.81 29.07 -9.55
CA THR A 171 12.53 29.47 -10.13
C THR A 171 12.66 30.82 -10.84
N GLY A 172 11.98 30.97 -11.97
CA GLY A 172 11.79 32.25 -12.65
C GLY A 172 10.32 32.54 -12.84
N ILE A 173 10.00 33.79 -13.17
CA ILE A 173 8.64 34.22 -13.52
C ILE A 173 8.68 34.77 -14.95
N PHE A 174 7.78 34.31 -15.79
CA PHE A 174 7.58 34.81 -17.16
C PHE A 174 6.09 34.90 -17.43
N GLU A 175 5.59 36.08 -17.81
CA GLU A 175 4.16 36.30 -18.11
C GLU A 175 3.22 35.78 -16.99
N ASP A 176 3.56 36.09 -15.74
CA ASP A 176 2.83 35.65 -14.52
C ASP A 176 2.83 34.13 -14.25
N GLU A 177 3.55 33.35 -15.04
CA GLU A 177 3.76 31.91 -14.81
C GLU A 177 5.12 31.62 -14.18
N GLN A 178 5.11 30.75 -13.16
CA GLN A 178 6.33 30.25 -12.54
C GLN A 178 6.92 29.09 -13.37
N PHE A 179 8.18 29.22 -13.78
CA PHE A 179 8.92 28.14 -14.41
C PHE A 179 10.12 27.71 -13.55
N TYR A 180 10.58 26.48 -13.74
CA TYR A 180 11.73 25.93 -13.04
C TYR A 180 12.94 25.87 -13.97
N ILE A 181 14.13 26.15 -13.45
CA ILE A 181 15.41 26.01 -14.16
C ILE A 181 16.11 24.79 -13.60
N CYS A 182 16.23 23.74 -14.42
CA CYS A 182 16.91 22.52 -13.99
C CYS A 182 18.42 22.75 -13.79
N HIS A 183 19.13 21.78 -13.21
CA HIS A 183 20.56 21.90 -12.96
C HIS A 183 21.41 22.09 -14.24
N ASP A 184 20.93 21.58 -15.38
CA ASP A 184 21.54 21.76 -16.71
C ASP A 184 21.18 23.13 -17.36
N GLY A 185 20.52 24.03 -16.63
CA GLY A 185 20.17 25.37 -17.10
C GLY A 185 18.98 25.44 -18.06
N ARG A 186 18.23 24.34 -18.24
CA ARG A 186 17.05 24.31 -19.11
C ARG A 186 15.80 24.81 -18.39
N GLU A 187 14.97 25.56 -19.10
CA GLU A 187 13.65 25.98 -18.62
C GLU A 187 12.65 24.83 -18.70
N LEU A 188 11.99 24.57 -17.58
CA LEU A 188 10.87 23.64 -17.45
C LEU A 188 9.61 24.47 -17.21
N ARG A 189 8.80 24.61 -18.27
CA ARG A 189 7.52 25.30 -18.23
C ARG A 189 6.40 24.32 -17.95
N HIS A 190 5.37 24.77 -17.25
CA HIS A 190 4.15 24.00 -17.08
C HIS A 190 3.51 23.76 -18.45
N LEU A 191 3.13 22.52 -18.71
CA LEU A 191 2.45 22.13 -19.96
C LEU A 191 0.99 21.80 -19.71
N ARG A 192 0.71 21.08 -18.62
CA ARG A 192 -0.60 20.58 -18.25
C ARG A 192 -0.58 20.10 -16.80
N THR A 193 -1.72 20.22 -16.13
CA THR A 193 -1.99 19.52 -14.87
C THR A 193 -2.84 18.30 -15.16
N GLU A 194 -2.47 17.14 -14.60
CA GLU A 194 -3.26 15.92 -14.73
C GLU A 194 -3.89 15.57 -13.39
N SER A 195 -5.22 15.65 -13.30
CA SER A 195 -5.92 15.24 -12.08
C SER A 195 -6.22 13.75 -12.15
N LYS A 196 -5.90 13.01 -11.09
CA LYS A 196 -6.28 11.61 -10.91
C LYS A 196 -7.23 11.48 -9.73
N GLU A 197 -8.31 10.73 -9.93
CA GLU A 197 -9.23 10.37 -8.85
C GLU A 197 -8.84 9.00 -8.29
N GLN A 198 -8.61 8.95 -6.98
CA GLN A 198 -8.39 7.70 -6.26
C GLN A 198 -9.19 7.71 -4.96
N ASP A 199 -10.14 6.77 -4.81
CA ASP A 199 -11.05 6.66 -3.67
C ASP A 199 -11.81 7.98 -3.34
N GLY A 200 -12.30 8.70 -4.35
CA GLY A 200 -13.04 9.97 -4.18
C GLY A 200 -12.16 11.18 -3.82
N ILE A 201 -10.83 11.03 -3.91
CA ILE A 201 -9.87 12.11 -3.68
C ILE A 201 -9.19 12.45 -5.00
N TYR A 202 -9.40 13.69 -5.44
CA TYR A 202 -8.65 14.31 -6.53
C TYR A 202 -7.28 14.76 -6.03
N THR A 203 -6.25 14.21 -6.66
CA THR A 203 -4.86 14.65 -6.54
C THR A 203 -4.44 15.24 -7.89
N ASP A 204 -3.89 16.44 -7.89
CA ASP A 204 -3.30 17.06 -9.07
C ASP A 204 -1.85 16.57 -9.19
N LEU A 205 -1.53 15.89 -10.29
CA LEU A 205 -0.20 15.38 -10.65
C LEU A 205 0.54 16.39 -11.55
#